data_AF-A0A8D2F0C8-F1
#
_entry.id   AF-A0A8D2F0C8-F1
#
_cell.length_a   1.000
_cell.length_b   1.000
_cell.length_c   1.000
_cell.angle_alpha   90.00
_cell.angle_beta   90.00
_cell.angle_gamma   90.00
#
_symmetry.space_group_name_H-M   'P 1'
#
loop_
_entity.id
_entity.type
_entity.pdbx_description
1 polymer ?
#
loop_
_entity_poly.entity_id
_entity_poly.type
_entity_poly.pdbx_seq_one_letter_code
_entity_poly.pdbx_strand_id
1 'polypeptide(L)'
;MGPVRLGILVFLLAVHGAWAGMPKEDDDDAERLPSKCEVCKLLSTELQGELSRTGRSREVLELGQVLDTGKRKRHVPYSVSETRLEEALENLCERILDYSVHAERKGSLRYAKGQSQTMATLKGLVQKGVKVDLGIPLELWDEPSVEVTYLKKQCETMLEEFEDVVGDWYFHHQEQPLQNFLCEGHVLPAAETACLQETWTGKEITDGEEKTEGEEEQEEEEEEEEDEGGDKMTKTGGHPKLDREDL
;
A
#
# COMPACT_ATOMS: atom_id res chain seq x y z
N MET A 1 -41.79 45.81 -37.29
CA MET A 1 -42.54 45.36 -36.09
C MET A 1 -42.96 43.92 -36.34
N GLY A 2 -42.53 42.87 -35.67
CA GLY A 2 -41.57 42.64 -34.61
C GLY A 2 -41.33 41.10 -34.56
N PRO A 3 -40.23 40.62 -33.97
CA PRO A 3 -39.83 39.22 -34.00
C PRO A 3 -40.45 38.47 -32.83
N VAL A 4 -41.40 37.56 -33.04
CA VAL A 4 -41.91 36.73 -31.95
C VAL A 4 -42.35 35.36 -32.46
N ARG A 5 -41.41 34.45 -32.81
CA ARG A 5 -41.61 32.98 -32.75
C ARG A 5 -40.28 32.22 -32.65
N LEU A 6 -39.33 32.75 -31.88
CA LEU A 6 -38.10 32.04 -31.50
C LEU A 6 -37.92 32.07 -29.97
N GLY A 7 -39.02 31.87 -29.24
CA GLY A 7 -39.07 32.01 -27.77
C GLY A 7 -39.81 30.89 -27.05
N ILE A 8 -40.02 29.73 -27.69
CA ILE A 8 -40.73 28.58 -27.09
C ILE A 8 -39.87 27.30 -27.13
N LEU A 9 -38.65 27.33 -27.68
CA LEU A 9 -37.75 26.17 -27.73
C LEU A 9 -36.51 26.28 -26.84
N VAL A 10 -36.43 27.30 -25.98
CA VAL A 10 -35.34 27.45 -24.99
C VAL A 10 -35.79 27.12 -23.55
N PHE A 11 -37.09 26.91 -23.30
CA PHE A 11 -37.61 26.55 -21.97
C PHE A 11 -37.59 25.04 -21.65
N LEU A 12 -37.01 24.20 -22.51
CA LEU A 12 -36.81 22.76 -22.25
C LEU A 12 -35.32 22.36 -22.10
N LEU A 13 -34.42 23.34 -22.00
CA LEU A 13 -32.99 23.13 -21.70
C LEU A 13 -32.56 23.83 -20.39
N ALA A 14 -33.49 23.99 -19.44
CA ALA A 14 -33.22 24.52 -18.09
C ALA A 14 -33.80 23.61 -16.99
N VAL A 15 -33.88 22.29 -17.24
CA VAL A 15 -34.16 21.25 -16.23
C VAL A 15 -33.14 20.11 -16.37
N HIS A 16 -31.86 20.46 -16.57
CA HIS A 16 -30.75 19.50 -16.62
C HIS A 16 -29.52 19.99 -15.83
N GLY A 17 -29.70 20.90 -14.88
CA GLY A 17 -28.61 21.38 -14.03
C GLY A 17 -29.06 21.40 -12.57
N ALA A 18 -28.25 20.78 -11.72
CA ALA A 18 -28.38 20.73 -10.25
C ALA A 18 -29.26 19.61 -9.67
N TRP A 19 -28.87 18.35 -9.91
CA TRP A 19 -28.55 17.50 -8.76
C TRP A 19 -27.06 17.21 -8.81
N ALA A 20 -26.32 18.07 -8.12
CA ALA A 20 -24.97 17.77 -7.70
C ALA A 20 -25.03 16.47 -6.91
N GLY A 21 -24.38 15.43 -7.44
CA GLY A 21 -23.93 14.33 -6.60
C GLY A 21 -22.98 14.94 -5.58
N MET A 22 -23.45 15.10 -4.35
CA MET A 22 -22.52 15.25 -3.23
C MET A 22 -21.66 13.98 -3.24
N PRO A 23 -20.32 14.08 -3.25
CA PRO A 23 -19.53 12.96 -2.78
C PRO A 23 -20.04 12.68 -1.37
N LYS A 24 -20.49 11.45 -1.12
CA LYS A 24 -20.66 11.01 0.25
C LYS A 24 -19.25 11.00 0.84
N GLU A 25 -18.94 12.02 1.63
CA GLU A 25 -17.94 11.91 2.66
C GLU A 25 -18.49 10.86 3.64
N ASP A 26 -18.12 9.61 3.41
CA ASP A 26 -18.37 8.51 4.34
C ASP A 26 -17.38 8.71 5.51
N ASP A 27 -17.71 9.68 6.37
CA ASP A 27 -17.06 9.91 7.66
C ASP A 27 -17.71 8.96 8.67
N ASP A 28 -17.34 7.68 8.57
CA ASP A 28 -17.74 6.58 9.47
C ASP A 28 -16.50 5.80 9.91
N ASP A 29 -15.58 6.49 10.59
CA ASP A 29 -14.30 5.97 11.09
C ASP A 29 -14.40 4.99 12.28
N ALA A 30 -15.60 4.55 12.64
CA ALA A 30 -15.78 3.60 13.75
C ALA A 30 -15.83 2.12 13.32
N GLU A 31 -16.28 1.81 12.09
CA GLU A 31 -16.49 0.41 11.65
C GLU A 31 -16.26 0.23 10.13
N ARG A 32 -15.20 0.83 9.58
CA ARG A 32 -14.86 0.65 8.17
C ARG A 32 -14.32 -0.75 7.90
N LEU A 33 -15.16 -1.62 7.35
CA LEU A 33 -14.76 -2.93 6.85
C LEU A 33 -13.76 -2.79 5.68
N PRO A 34 -12.73 -3.64 5.61
CA PRO A 34 -11.82 -3.68 4.46
C PRO A 34 -12.59 -3.96 3.17
N SER A 35 -12.32 -3.15 2.17
CA SER A 35 -12.81 -3.36 0.81
C SER A 35 -12.14 -4.57 0.15
N LYS A 36 -12.80 -5.14 -0.87
CA LYS A 36 -12.21 -6.21 -1.69
C LYS A 36 -10.87 -5.81 -2.31
N CYS A 37 -10.74 -4.55 -2.71
CA CYS A 37 -9.50 -4.02 -3.28
C CYS A 37 -8.36 -4.07 -2.26
N GLU A 38 -8.59 -3.59 -1.04
CA GLU A 38 -7.59 -3.60 0.04
C GLU A 38 -7.15 -5.03 0.38
N VAL A 39 -8.10 -5.96 0.50
CA VAL A 39 -7.81 -7.39 0.74
C VAL A 39 -6.96 -7.96 -0.38
N CYS A 40 -7.35 -7.76 -1.64
CA CYS A 40 -6.61 -8.32 -2.78
C CYS A 40 -5.20 -7.72 -2.91
N LYS A 41 -5.06 -6.41 -2.67
CA LYS A 41 -3.76 -5.73 -2.66
C LYS A 41 -2.82 -6.35 -1.64
N LEU A 42 -3.27 -6.55 -0.41
CA LEU A 42 -2.44 -7.12 0.65
C LEU A 42 -2.13 -8.60 0.39
N LEU A 43 -3.12 -9.39 -0.01
CA LEU A 43 -2.94 -10.81 -0.35
C LEU A 43 -1.90 -10.98 -1.45
N SER A 44 -2.04 -10.26 -2.57
CA SER A 44 -1.12 -10.35 -3.70
C SER A 44 0.30 -9.87 -3.34
N THR A 45 0.42 -8.79 -2.55
CA THR A 45 1.71 -8.28 -2.08
C THR A 45 2.41 -9.29 -1.17
N GLU A 46 1.69 -9.86 -0.21
CA GLU A 46 2.26 -10.82 0.74
C GLU A 46 2.64 -12.13 0.05
N LEU A 47 1.82 -12.65 -0.87
CA LEU A 47 2.11 -13.89 -1.58
C LEU A 47 3.33 -13.72 -2.50
N GLN A 48 3.38 -12.62 -3.25
CA GLN A 48 4.52 -12.34 -4.10
C GLN A 48 5.79 -12.11 -3.28
N GLY A 49 5.68 -11.47 -2.12
CA GLY A 49 6.75 -11.34 -1.13
C GLY A 49 7.26 -12.70 -0.63
N GLU A 50 6.35 -13.59 -0.22
CA GLU A 50 6.67 -14.94 0.25
C GLU A 50 7.40 -15.74 -0.82
N LEU A 51 6.84 -15.77 -2.03
CA LEU A 51 7.42 -16.46 -3.16
C LEU A 51 8.80 -15.88 -3.52
N SER A 52 8.97 -14.56 -3.53
CA SER A 52 10.29 -13.95 -3.78
C SER A 52 11.35 -14.38 -2.77
N ARG A 53 10.96 -14.62 -1.52
CA ARG A 53 11.83 -15.07 -0.43
C ARG A 53 12.19 -16.55 -0.58
N THR A 54 11.21 -17.40 -0.81
CA THR A 54 11.39 -18.86 -0.93
C THR A 54 12.00 -19.28 -2.26
N GLY A 55 11.86 -18.47 -3.32
CA GLY A 55 12.39 -18.75 -4.66
C GLY A 55 13.93 -18.82 -4.73
N ARG A 56 14.63 -18.34 -3.70
CA ARG A 56 16.10 -18.44 -3.58
C ARG A 56 16.59 -19.79 -3.07
N SER A 57 15.68 -20.64 -2.58
CA SER A 57 16.04 -21.98 -2.08
C SER A 57 16.59 -22.85 -3.21
N ARG A 58 17.66 -23.59 -2.90
CA ARG A 58 18.28 -24.58 -3.80
C ARG A 58 17.84 -26.01 -3.49
N GLU A 59 16.82 -26.16 -2.65
CA GLU A 59 16.29 -27.45 -2.26
C GLU A 59 15.72 -28.21 -3.45
N VAL A 60 15.88 -29.53 -3.41
CA VAL A 60 15.40 -30.46 -4.43
C VAL A 60 14.57 -31.52 -3.74
N LEU A 61 13.31 -31.61 -4.15
CA LEU A 61 12.36 -32.58 -3.64
C LEU A 61 12.58 -33.92 -4.33
N GLU A 62 12.66 -35.00 -3.54
CA GLU A 62 12.71 -36.37 -4.03
C GLU A 62 11.30 -36.99 -4.02
N LEU A 63 10.71 -37.17 -5.20
CA LEU A 63 9.39 -37.76 -5.36
C LEU A 63 9.49 -39.24 -5.74
N GLY A 64 8.80 -40.10 -4.99
CA GLY A 64 8.59 -41.53 -5.29
C GLY A 64 8.93 -42.49 -4.14
N GLN A 65 8.28 -43.66 -4.13
CA GLN A 65 8.53 -44.75 -3.18
C GLN A 65 9.49 -45.79 -3.78
N VAL A 66 10.43 -46.29 -2.97
CA VAL A 66 11.29 -47.43 -3.35
C VAL A 66 10.44 -48.70 -3.29
N LEU A 67 9.82 -49.06 -4.41
CA LEU A 67 9.32 -50.42 -4.60
C LEU A 67 10.49 -51.28 -5.10
N ASP A 68 10.49 -52.58 -4.76
CA ASP A 68 11.52 -53.62 -5.02
C ASP A 68 12.03 -53.74 -6.49
N THR A 69 11.55 -52.88 -7.39
CA THR A 69 11.83 -52.87 -8.83
C THR A 69 12.87 -51.84 -9.27
N GLY A 70 13.48 -51.08 -8.35
CA GLY A 70 14.70 -50.29 -8.61
C GLY A 70 14.55 -49.13 -9.61
N LYS A 71 13.34 -48.64 -9.89
CA LYS A 71 13.11 -47.45 -10.74
C LYS A 71 13.01 -46.16 -9.92
N ARG A 72 13.46 -45.08 -10.59
CA ARG A 72 14.17 -43.92 -10.04
C ARG A 72 13.30 -42.93 -9.27
N LYS A 73 13.87 -42.39 -8.19
CA LYS A 73 13.43 -41.14 -7.56
C LYS A 73 13.43 -40.01 -8.61
N ARG A 74 12.35 -39.24 -8.68
CA ARG A 74 12.31 -38.01 -9.47
C ARG A 74 12.78 -36.86 -8.60
N HIS A 75 13.66 -36.03 -9.12
CA HIS A 75 14.17 -34.85 -8.45
C HIS A 75 13.52 -33.62 -9.07
N VAL A 76 12.78 -32.86 -8.27
CA VAL A 76 12.12 -31.62 -8.71
C VAL A 76 12.66 -30.48 -7.86
N PRO A 77 13.14 -29.37 -8.46
CA PRO A 77 13.54 -28.20 -7.68
C PRO A 77 12.36 -27.64 -6.90
N TYR A 78 12.57 -27.32 -5.62
CA TYR A 78 11.54 -26.74 -4.76
C TYR A 78 11.01 -25.40 -5.31
N SER A 79 11.86 -24.61 -5.96
CA SER A 79 11.47 -23.31 -6.53
C SER A 79 10.37 -23.37 -7.58
N VAL A 80 10.13 -24.53 -8.20
CA VAL A 80 9.10 -24.71 -9.24
C VAL A 80 8.05 -25.76 -8.86
N SER A 81 8.13 -26.30 -7.64
CA SER A 81 7.20 -27.32 -7.19
C SER A 81 5.87 -26.71 -6.76
N GLU A 82 4.83 -27.53 -6.83
CA GLU A 82 3.49 -27.28 -6.27
C GLU A 82 3.56 -27.20 -4.74
N THR A 83 4.36 -28.04 -4.09
CA THR A 83 4.59 -28.00 -2.64
C THR A 83 5.00 -26.62 -2.14
N ARG A 84 5.86 -25.90 -2.88
CA ARG A 84 6.25 -24.53 -2.51
C ARG A 84 5.05 -23.57 -2.54
N LEU A 85 4.16 -23.73 -3.51
CA LEU A 85 2.95 -22.92 -3.61
C LEU A 85 2.02 -23.22 -2.43
N GLU A 86 1.73 -24.50 -2.17
CA GLU A 86 0.88 -24.94 -1.05
C GLU A 86 1.39 -24.37 0.29
N GLU A 87 2.68 -24.52 0.59
CA GLU A 87 3.29 -23.99 1.81
C GLU A 87 3.18 -22.46 1.91
N ALA A 88 3.30 -21.75 0.78
CA ALA A 88 3.16 -20.30 0.73
C ALA A 88 1.72 -19.87 0.96
N LEU A 89 0.74 -20.60 0.41
CA LEU A 89 -0.69 -20.31 0.56
C LEU A 89 -1.18 -20.58 1.99
N GLU A 90 -0.79 -21.70 2.61
CA GLU A 90 -1.19 -22.07 3.97
C GLU A 90 -0.84 -21.00 5.01
N ASN A 91 0.33 -20.38 4.87
CA ASN A 91 0.84 -19.39 5.83
C ASN A 91 0.56 -17.93 5.42
N LEU A 92 -0.09 -17.71 4.28
CA LEU A 92 -0.25 -16.38 3.70
C LEU A 92 -1.09 -15.47 4.59
N CYS A 93 -2.31 -15.91 4.92
CA CYS A 93 -3.27 -15.06 5.64
C CYS A 93 -2.92 -14.89 7.13
N GLU A 94 -2.09 -15.77 7.70
CA GLU A 94 -1.55 -15.55 9.05
C GLU A 94 -0.65 -14.30 9.11
N ARG A 95 0.08 -13.98 8.04
CA ARG A 95 0.92 -12.77 7.95
C ARG A 95 0.11 -11.48 7.95
N ILE A 96 -1.18 -11.56 7.64
CA ILE A 96 -2.07 -10.39 7.71
C ILE A 96 -2.20 -9.89 9.16
N LEU A 97 -2.00 -10.75 10.17
CA LEU A 97 -2.03 -10.34 11.57
C LEU A 97 -0.86 -9.43 11.97
N ASP A 98 0.22 -9.39 11.18
CA ASP A 98 1.35 -8.48 11.41
C ASP A 98 1.01 -7.02 11.02
N TYR A 99 -0.12 -6.81 10.35
CA TYR A 99 -0.58 -5.48 9.98
C TYR A 99 -1.32 -4.80 11.13
N SER A 100 -1.16 -3.48 11.21
CA SER A 100 -1.90 -2.60 12.10
C SER A 100 -2.69 -1.59 11.27
N VAL A 101 -3.74 -1.04 11.88
CA VAL A 101 -4.50 0.08 11.30
C VAL A 101 -3.82 1.38 11.70
N HIS A 102 -3.40 2.13 10.68
CA HIS A 102 -2.84 3.46 10.76
C HIS A 102 -3.95 4.46 10.46
N ALA A 103 -4.64 4.91 11.51
CA ALA A 103 -5.71 5.91 11.39
C ALA A 103 -5.23 7.22 10.75
N GLU A 104 -3.93 7.49 10.80
CA GLU A 104 -3.31 8.65 10.15
C GLU A 104 -3.25 8.56 8.62
N ARG A 105 -3.55 7.41 8.00
CA ARG A 105 -3.40 7.19 6.54
C ARG A 105 -4.74 6.91 5.89
N LYS A 106 -4.93 7.40 4.66
CA LYS A 106 -6.15 7.20 3.87
C LYS A 106 -6.06 5.95 2.98
N GLY A 107 -7.23 5.40 2.63
CA GLY A 107 -7.37 4.27 1.70
C GLY A 107 -6.69 2.98 2.16
N SER A 108 -6.08 2.25 1.22
CA SER A 108 -5.39 0.99 1.50
C SER A 108 -4.09 1.15 2.27
N LEU A 109 -3.53 2.36 2.30
CA LEU A 109 -2.27 2.67 2.98
C LEU A 109 -2.41 2.61 4.51
N ARG A 110 -3.65 2.62 5.03
CA ARG A 110 -3.94 2.43 6.45
C ARG A 110 -3.50 1.08 7.00
N TYR A 111 -3.39 0.06 6.15
CA TYR A 111 -2.82 -1.23 6.54
C TYR A 111 -1.31 -1.20 6.34
N ALA A 112 -0.56 -1.09 7.42
CA ALA A 112 0.89 -1.25 7.36
C ALA A 112 1.42 -2.06 8.55
N LYS A 113 2.58 -2.68 8.34
CA LYS A 113 3.25 -3.46 9.38
C LYS A 113 3.94 -2.52 10.37
N GLY A 114 3.85 -2.88 11.65
CA GLY A 114 4.45 -2.11 12.75
C GLY A 114 3.47 -1.18 13.47
N GLN A 115 4.00 -0.38 14.38
CA GLN A 115 3.18 0.46 15.26
C GLN A 115 2.70 1.74 14.53
N SER A 116 1.42 2.07 14.66
CA SER A 116 0.86 3.32 14.13
C SER A 116 1.32 4.55 14.91
N GLN A 117 1.34 5.71 14.26
CA GLN A 117 1.75 6.96 14.90
C GLN A 117 0.82 7.32 16.07
N THR A 118 -0.48 7.11 15.88
CA THR A 118 -1.51 7.30 16.91
C THR A 118 -1.24 6.38 18.11
N MET A 119 -0.99 5.09 17.88
CA MET A 119 -0.71 4.15 18.97
C MET A 119 0.62 4.44 19.68
N ALA A 120 1.66 4.85 18.93
CA ALA A 120 2.93 5.29 19.51
C ALA A 120 2.76 6.49 20.44
N THR A 121 1.95 7.47 20.02
CA THR A 121 1.62 8.65 20.82
C THR A 121 0.86 8.27 22.10
N LEU A 122 -0.15 7.40 21.99
CA LEU A 122 -0.93 6.93 23.13
C LEU A 122 -0.05 6.18 24.15
N LYS A 123 0.80 5.25 23.70
CA LYS A 123 1.75 4.56 24.60
C LYS A 123 2.75 5.54 25.24
N GLY A 124 3.21 6.55 24.51
CA GLY A 124 4.08 7.60 25.02
C GLY A 124 3.42 8.44 26.13
N LEU A 125 2.13 8.75 26.01
CA LEU A 125 1.36 9.44 27.06
C LEU A 125 1.25 8.60 28.33
N VAL A 126 0.95 7.30 28.18
CA VAL A 126 0.90 6.35 29.32
C VAL A 126 2.25 6.26 30.02
N GLN A 127 3.35 6.18 29.26
CA GLN A 127 4.71 6.16 29.83
C GLN A 127 5.07 7.45 30.59
N LYS A 128 4.53 8.60 30.18
CA LYS A 128 4.68 9.88 30.88
C LYS A 128 3.78 10.01 32.12
N GLY A 129 2.98 8.99 32.45
CA GLY A 129 2.09 8.98 33.61
C GLY A 129 0.71 9.59 33.35
N VAL A 130 0.36 9.88 32.09
CA VAL A 130 -0.99 10.31 31.72
C VAL A 130 -1.90 9.09 31.73
N LYS A 131 -3.05 9.20 32.40
CA LYS A 131 -4.06 8.14 32.39
C LYS A 131 -4.83 8.20 31.07
N VAL A 132 -4.44 7.35 30.12
CA VAL A 132 -5.20 7.07 28.89
C VAL A 132 -6.07 5.84 29.16
N ASP A 133 -7.38 5.99 29.00
CA ASP A 133 -8.34 4.89 29.15
C ASP A 133 -9.00 4.62 27.80
N LEU A 134 -8.54 3.56 27.12
CA LEU A 134 -9.11 3.08 25.86
C LEU A 134 -10.20 2.02 26.10
N GLY A 135 -10.53 1.69 27.35
CA GLY A 135 -11.41 0.56 27.68
C GLY A 135 -10.78 -0.81 27.40
N ILE A 136 -9.50 -0.86 27.04
CA ILE A 136 -8.73 -2.08 26.75
C ILE A 136 -7.48 -2.11 27.66
N PRO A 137 -7.23 -3.19 28.41
CA PRO A 137 -6.00 -3.38 29.18
C PRO A 137 -4.72 -3.21 28.34
N LEU A 138 -3.66 -2.63 28.92
CA LEU A 138 -2.42 -2.30 28.21
C LEU A 138 -1.75 -3.54 27.59
N GLU A 139 -1.93 -4.69 28.21
CA GLU A 139 -1.42 -5.98 27.74
C GLU A 139 -1.99 -6.39 26.37
N LEU A 140 -3.17 -5.89 26.01
CA LEU A 140 -3.86 -6.20 24.77
C LEU A 140 -3.68 -5.13 23.68
N TRP A 141 -2.87 -4.08 23.94
CA TRP A 141 -2.64 -3.01 22.95
C TRP A 141 -1.76 -3.44 21.77
N ASP A 142 -1.09 -4.58 21.90
CA ASP A 142 -0.29 -5.22 20.85
C ASP A 142 -1.04 -6.35 20.14
N GLU A 143 -2.29 -6.65 20.54
CA GLU A 143 -3.12 -7.63 19.85
C GLU A 143 -3.70 -7.06 18.54
N PRO A 144 -3.90 -7.89 17.52
CA PRO A 144 -4.49 -7.46 16.26
C PRO A 144 -5.90 -6.91 16.51
N SER A 145 -6.21 -5.77 15.87
CA SER A 145 -7.53 -5.17 15.98
C SER A 145 -8.63 -6.07 15.37
N VAL A 146 -9.88 -5.79 15.72
CA VAL A 146 -11.05 -6.47 15.12
C VAL A 146 -11.04 -6.33 13.60
N GLU A 147 -10.65 -5.15 13.10
CA GLU A 147 -10.57 -4.89 11.66
C GLU A 147 -9.51 -5.75 10.97
N VAL A 148 -8.31 -5.88 11.57
CA VAL A 148 -7.24 -6.75 11.06
C VAL A 148 -7.63 -8.22 11.12
N THR A 149 -8.33 -8.63 12.19
CA THR A 149 -8.85 -9.99 12.31
C THR A 149 -9.90 -10.28 11.22
N TYR A 150 -10.74 -9.31 10.91
CA TYR A 150 -11.69 -9.41 9.81
C TYR A 150 -10.98 -9.43 8.45
N LEU A 151 -9.94 -8.61 8.27
CA LEU A 151 -9.07 -8.60 7.09
C LEU A 151 -8.43 -9.96 6.84
N LYS A 152 -7.92 -10.63 7.88
CA LYS A 152 -7.44 -12.03 7.79
C LYS A 152 -8.53 -12.97 7.28
N LYS A 153 -9.72 -12.90 7.85
CA LYS A 153 -10.85 -13.74 7.42
C LYS A 153 -11.21 -13.49 5.94
N GLN A 154 -11.18 -12.23 5.49
CA GLN A 154 -11.41 -11.91 4.09
C GLN A 154 -10.28 -12.41 3.18
N CYS A 155 -9.03 -12.38 3.64
CA CYS A 155 -7.90 -13.02 2.94
C CYS A 155 -8.15 -14.51 2.75
N GLU A 156 -8.56 -15.23 3.80
CA GLU A 156 -8.85 -16.67 3.73
C GLU A 156 -9.96 -16.95 2.72
N THR A 157 -11.09 -16.24 2.82
CA THR A 157 -12.22 -16.40 1.89
C THR A 157 -11.81 -16.10 0.44
N MET A 158 -11.02 -15.05 0.21
CA MET A 158 -10.54 -14.71 -1.13
C MET A 158 -9.57 -15.78 -1.66
N LEU A 159 -8.67 -16.28 -0.81
CA LEU A 159 -7.73 -17.30 -1.22
C LEU A 159 -8.45 -18.61 -1.57
N GLU A 160 -9.45 -19.01 -0.77
CA GLU A 160 -10.32 -20.15 -1.06
C GLU A 160 -11.04 -20.02 -2.41
N GLU A 161 -11.53 -18.82 -2.75
CA GLU A 161 -12.27 -18.59 -4.00
C GLU A 161 -11.35 -18.57 -5.24
N PHE A 162 -10.12 -18.08 -5.10
CA PHE A 162 -9.21 -17.81 -6.22
C PHE A 162 -7.94 -18.68 -6.23
N GLU A 163 -7.89 -19.76 -5.46
CA GLU A 163 -6.73 -20.67 -5.39
C GLU A 163 -6.31 -21.19 -6.77
N ASP A 164 -7.27 -21.65 -7.58
CA ASP A 164 -7.02 -22.15 -8.93
C ASP A 164 -6.39 -21.08 -9.85
N VAL A 165 -6.83 -19.82 -9.71
CA VAL A 165 -6.31 -18.68 -10.49
C VAL A 165 -4.89 -18.34 -10.06
N VAL A 166 -4.62 -18.39 -8.75
CA VAL A 166 -3.27 -18.21 -8.21
C VAL A 166 -2.34 -19.34 -8.66
N GLY A 167 -2.83 -20.57 -8.70
CA GLY A 167 -2.11 -21.72 -9.24
C GLY A 167 -1.76 -21.53 -10.72
N ASP A 168 -2.72 -21.14 -11.54
CA ASP A 168 -2.48 -20.86 -12.96
C ASP A 168 -1.44 -19.75 -13.16
N TRP A 169 -1.53 -18.67 -12.38
CA TRP A 169 -0.53 -17.61 -12.38
C TRP A 169 0.87 -18.14 -12.03
N TYR A 170 0.96 -18.95 -10.97
CA TYR A 170 2.23 -19.50 -10.51
C TYR A 170 2.87 -20.42 -11.53
N PHE A 171 2.12 -21.23 -12.28
CA PHE A 171 2.71 -22.17 -13.23
C PHE A 171 2.93 -21.57 -14.63
N HIS A 172 2.14 -20.55 -15.02
CA HIS A 172 2.10 -20.11 -16.42
C HIS A 172 2.32 -18.60 -16.63
N HIS A 173 2.19 -17.76 -15.59
CA HIS A 173 2.13 -16.28 -15.76
C HIS A 173 3.02 -15.48 -14.78
N GLN A 174 4.07 -16.08 -14.22
CA GLN A 174 4.98 -15.40 -13.29
C GLN A 174 5.73 -14.19 -13.89
N GLU A 175 5.69 -13.99 -15.22
CA GLU A 175 6.22 -12.79 -15.87
C GLU A 175 5.40 -11.52 -15.59
N GLN A 176 4.15 -11.68 -15.11
CA GLN A 176 3.26 -10.59 -14.75
C GLN A 176 3.16 -10.47 -13.22
N PRO A 177 3.06 -9.26 -12.66
CA PRO A 177 2.85 -9.10 -11.21
C PRO A 177 1.51 -9.71 -10.79
N LEU A 178 1.52 -10.46 -9.69
CA LEU A 178 0.34 -11.17 -9.18
C LEU A 178 -0.82 -10.19 -8.94
N GLN A 179 -0.53 -9.00 -8.44
CA GLN A 179 -1.51 -7.96 -8.20
C GLN A 179 -2.33 -7.62 -9.45
N ASN A 180 -1.69 -7.49 -10.62
CA ASN A 180 -2.40 -7.17 -11.86
C ASN A 180 -3.15 -8.38 -12.39
N PHE A 181 -2.53 -9.57 -12.36
CA PHE A 181 -3.16 -10.80 -12.84
C PHE A 181 -4.41 -11.13 -12.01
N LEU A 182 -4.26 -11.25 -10.70
CA LEU A 182 -5.34 -11.64 -9.79
C LEU A 182 -6.33 -10.50 -9.54
N CYS A 183 -5.85 -9.33 -9.07
CA CYS A 183 -6.75 -8.29 -8.59
C CYS A 183 -7.47 -7.57 -9.72
N GLU A 184 -6.77 -7.09 -10.74
CA GLU A 184 -7.41 -6.41 -11.87
C GLU A 184 -8.08 -7.39 -12.84
N GLY A 185 -7.53 -8.60 -12.99
CA GLY A 185 -8.01 -9.59 -13.95
C GLY A 185 -9.21 -10.43 -13.48
N HIS A 186 -9.28 -10.76 -12.18
CA HIS A 186 -10.24 -11.74 -11.67
C HIS A 186 -11.09 -11.26 -10.48
N VAL A 187 -10.52 -10.49 -9.56
CA VAL A 187 -11.19 -10.15 -8.29
C VAL A 187 -12.01 -8.86 -8.37
N LEU A 188 -11.44 -7.80 -8.98
CA LEU A 188 -12.00 -6.45 -8.90
C LEU A 188 -12.69 -6.03 -10.20
N PRO A 189 -13.83 -5.31 -10.12
CA PRO A 189 -14.34 -4.59 -11.27
C PRO A 189 -13.43 -3.40 -11.59
N ALA A 190 -13.42 -2.96 -12.86
CA ALA A 190 -12.56 -1.86 -13.33
C ALA A 190 -12.75 -0.53 -12.60
N ALA A 191 -13.88 -0.33 -11.91
CA ALA A 191 -14.16 0.89 -11.13
C ALA A 191 -13.53 0.88 -9.73
N GLU A 192 -13.08 -0.28 -9.22
CA GLU A 192 -12.61 -0.45 -7.84
C GLU A 192 -11.11 -0.73 -7.75
N THR A 193 -10.33 -0.43 -8.80
CA THR A 193 -8.88 -0.69 -8.85
C THR A 193 -8.03 0.45 -8.29
N ALA A 194 -8.66 1.56 -7.86
CA ALA A 194 -7.95 2.75 -7.39
C ALA A 194 -6.96 2.45 -6.26
N CYS A 195 -7.31 1.55 -5.33
CA CYS A 195 -6.45 1.25 -4.19
C CYS A 195 -5.10 0.61 -4.60
N LEU A 196 -5.05 -0.05 -5.76
CA LEU A 196 -3.85 -0.73 -6.25
C LEU A 196 -2.72 0.24 -6.61
N GLN A 197 -3.07 1.47 -6.96
CA GLN A 197 -2.14 2.51 -7.42
C GLN A 197 -1.65 3.43 -6.30
N GLU A 198 -2.21 3.30 -5.09
CA GLU A 198 -1.83 4.10 -3.93
C GLU A 198 -0.42 3.77 -3.46
N THR A 199 0.40 4.80 -3.27
CA THR A 199 1.76 4.72 -2.75
C THR A 199 1.94 5.67 -1.58
N TRP A 200 2.62 5.22 -0.53
CA TRP A 200 2.88 6.02 0.66
C TRP A 200 4.04 6.98 0.44
N THR A 201 3.79 8.28 0.56
CA THR A 201 4.79 9.35 0.33
C THR A 201 5.50 9.81 1.60
N GLY A 202 5.10 9.33 2.78
CA GLY A 202 5.72 9.68 4.06
C GLY A 202 4.96 10.72 4.90
N LYS A 203 3.95 11.39 4.34
CA LYS A 203 3.06 12.33 5.06
C LYS A 203 1.60 11.90 4.88
N GLU A 204 0.83 11.84 5.97
CA GLU A 204 -0.62 12.15 5.97
C GLU A 204 -1.14 12.43 7.40
N ILE A 205 -1.78 13.61 7.53
CA ILE A 205 -3.19 13.85 7.91
C ILE A 205 -3.61 15.08 7.09
N THR A 206 -4.75 15.08 6.39
CA THR A 206 -5.40 16.36 6.00
C THR A 206 -6.90 16.24 6.20
N ASP A 207 -7.39 16.88 7.27
CA ASP A 207 -8.64 17.63 7.33
C ASP A 207 -8.48 18.69 8.45
N GLY A 208 -7.98 19.87 8.09
CA GLY A 208 -7.75 21.05 8.94
C GLY A 208 -6.28 21.49 9.05
N GLU A 209 -5.86 22.48 8.24
CA GLU A 209 -4.60 23.22 8.46
C GLU A 209 -4.64 23.92 9.84
N GLU A 210 -3.95 23.37 10.83
CA GLU A 210 -3.21 24.20 11.79
C GLU A 210 -1.76 24.22 11.32
N LYS A 211 -1.40 25.30 10.61
CA LYS A 211 0.00 25.64 10.37
C LYS A 211 0.67 25.86 11.72
N THR A 212 1.57 24.98 12.12
CA THR A 212 2.49 25.26 13.23
C THR A 212 3.52 26.27 12.75
N GLU A 213 3.59 27.41 13.45
CA GLU A 213 4.49 28.57 13.24
C GLU A 213 6.01 28.25 13.23
N GLY A 214 6.42 26.98 13.21
CA GLY A 214 7.82 26.56 13.21
C GLY A 214 8.44 26.30 11.83
N GLU A 215 7.65 26.24 10.76
CA GLU A 215 8.19 26.08 9.39
C GLU A 215 8.50 27.43 8.72
N GLU A 216 7.86 28.53 9.14
CA GLU A 216 8.17 29.87 8.60
C GLU A 216 9.56 30.37 9.06
N GLU A 217 10.02 29.98 10.27
CA GLU A 217 11.36 30.36 10.75
C GLU A 217 12.51 29.63 10.02
N GLN A 218 12.28 28.44 9.45
CA GLN A 218 13.33 27.72 8.70
C GLN A 218 13.42 28.16 7.25
N GLU A 219 12.30 28.53 6.61
CA GLU A 219 12.35 29.08 5.24
C GLU A 219 12.89 30.52 5.24
N GLU A 220 12.63 31.33 6.28
CA GLU A 220 13.22 32.68 6.40
C GLU A 220 14.73 32.64 6.69
N GLU A 221 15.23 31.69 7.49
CA GLU A 221 16.69 31.55 7.73
C GLU A 221 17.47 31.07 6.48
N GLU A 222 16.87 30.23 5.64
CA GLU A 222 17.52 29.77 4.39
C GLU A 222 17.50 30.86 3.29
N GLU A 223 16.46 31.71 3.23
CA GLU A 223 16.41 32.84 2.29
C GLU A 223 17.35 34.00 2.69
N GLU A 224 17.58 34.25 3.98
CA GLU A 224 18.54 35.28 4.45
C GLU A 224 20.01 34.90 4.19
N GLU A 225 20.37 33.61 4.26
CA GLU A 225 21.73 33.13 3.96
C GLU A 225 22.07 33.20 2.46
N GLU A 226 21.09 33.13 1.56
CA GLU A 226 21.32 33.25 0.11
C GLU A 226 21.44 34.71 -0.37
N ASP A 227 20.81 35.69 0.30
CA ASP A 227 20.86 37.11 -0.11
C ASP A 227 22.15 37.85 0.35
N GLU A 228 22.81 37.42 1.44
CA GLU A 228 24.08 38.04 1.89
C GLU A 228 25.33 37.58 1.11
N GLY A 229 25.25 36.55 0.26
CA GLY A 229 26.39 36.00 -0.48
C GLY A 229 26.77 36.72 -1.79
N GLY A 230 26.03 37.75 -2.17
CA GLY A 230 25.86 38.16 -3.58
C GLY A 230 26.56 39.41 -4.11
N ASP A 231 27.67 39.94 -3.58
CA ASP A 231 28.41 41.00 -4.33
C ASP A 231 29.90 41.15 -3.96
N LYS A 232 30.79 40.68 -4.85
CA LYS A 232 31.93 41.48 -5.36
C LYS A 232 32.69 40.80 -6.50
N MET A 233 32.41 41.23 -7.72
CA MET A 233 33.26 41.04 -8.89
C MET A 233 34.33 42.16 -8.94
N THR A 234 35.61 41.84 -9.20
CA THR A 234 36.38 42.33 -10.38
C THR A 234 37.93 42.12 -10.36
N LYS A 235 38.42 41.43 -11.41
CA LYS A 235 39.61 41.72 -12.28
C LYS A 235 41.02 41.67 -11.66
N THR A 236 41.99 40.86 -12.12
CA THR A 236 42.69 40.93 -13.43
C THR A 236 43.78 39.83 -13.55
N GLY A 237 44.03 39.31 -14.76
CA GLY A 237 45.39 39.06 -15.30
C GLY A 237 46.03 37.66 -15.25
N GLY A 238 46.28 37.06 -16.43
CA GLY A 238 47.51 36.26 -16.71
C GLY A 238 47.37 34.73 -16.85
N HIS A 239 47.38 34.23 -18.10
CA HIS A 239 47.81 32.87 -18.49
C HIS A 239 49.37 32.83 -18.57
N PRO A 240 50.12 31.69 -18.72
CA PRO A 240 49.68 30.32 -19.03
C PRO A 240 50.44 29.11 -18.41
N LYS A 241 49.86 27.91 -18.60
CA LYS A 241 50.46 26.53 -18.72
C LYS A 241 51.16 25.86 -17.51
N LEU A 242 50.75 24.64 -17.17
CA LEU A 242 51.49 23.39 -17.44
C LEU A 242 50.68 22.12 -17.05
N ASP A 243 50.84 21.06 -17.82
CA ASP A 243 50.28 19.70 -17.67
C ASP A 243 50.74 18.95 -16.39
N ARG A 244 50.03 17.87 -16.00
CA ARG A 244 50.56 16.51 -15.66
C ARG A 244 49.65 15.66 -14.73
N GLU A 245 49.15 14.56 -15.30
CA GLU A 245 49.06 13.14 -14.85
C GLU A 245 48.84 12.73 -13.37
N ASP A 246 47.98 11.69 -13.24
CA ASP A 246 47.95 10.53 -12.31
C ASP A 246 47.81 10.70 -10.79
N LEU A 247 46.66 10.22 -10.25
CA LEU A 247 46.56 8.99 -9.44
C LEU A 247 45.10 8.62 -9.13
#